data_AF-A0ABD5VJ26-F1
#
_entry.id   AF-A0ABD5VJ26-F1
#
_cell.length_a   1.000
_cell.length_b   1.000
_cell.length_c   1.000
_cell.angle_alpha   90.00
_cell.angle_beta   90.00
_cell.angle_gamma   90.00
#
_symmetry.space_group_name_H-M   'P 1'
#
loop_
_entity.id
_entity.type
_entity.pdbx_description
1 polymer ?
#
loop_
_entity_poly.entity_id
_entity_poly.type
_entity_poly.pdbx_seq_one_letter_code
_entity_poly.pdbx_strand_id
1 'polypeptide(L)'
;MAVVDRRGCDGCGRSLPVEELVAVSLPGDEHAVCCPDCREHAESVVDDEPTAVARQRGECEGCGTTRPVDEFETVNVTDGETVAVCEDCREHAESMSRRTSVDGHRGSCSGCGERFDVNDMTAVELDDGTTVACCEECASYARAAARTTRDDAAFDDVTDATGADAGPAGDGAGDGGSVDEVDDHGSVDDAEGDECAEDDRSKHGHAAAVDADDDRSNDVVTAADAEETALAETPSICDQCGDWVDVELFEVVTAADRVEEFCPPCKDRARRNGVVREVRMRRSEAYAVLDVDPGRAEAVVRDAYLSRIKEVHPDREDGSREAFRRVQRAYERLTD
;
A
#
# COMPACT_ATOMS: atom_id res chain seq x y z
N MET A 1 21.58 23.21 81.85
CA MET A 1 21.48 23.69 80.45
C MET A 1 20.90 22.54 79.66
N ALA A 2 19.67 22.67 79.15
CA ALA A 2 19.09 21.63 78.31
C ALA A 2 19.85 21.61 76.98
N VAL A 3 20.43 20.45 76.63
CA VAL A 3 21.03 20.23 75.32
C VAL A 3 19.85 20.09 74.36
N VAL A 4 19.67 21.06 73.48
CA VAL A 4 18.62 21.01 72.47
C VAL A 4 19.23 20.30 71.27
N ASP A 5 18.80 19.06 71.03
CA ASP A 5 19.17 18.30 69.83
C ASP A 5 18.68 19.04 68.58
N ARG A 6 19.59 19.25 67.63
CA ARG A 6 19.31 19.93 66.35
C ARG A 6 19.62 19.01 65.18
N ARG A 7 18.78 19.05 64.16
CA ARG A 7 18.96 18.32 62.89
C ARG A 7 18.74 19.25 61.71
N GLY A 8 19.30 18.89 60.56
CA GLY A 8 19.10 19.63 59.30
C GLY A 8 17.73 19.31 58.71
N CYS A 9 17.06 20.33 58.18
CA CYS A 9 15.93 20.17 57.29
C CYS A 9 16.41 19.66 55.92
N ASP A 10 15.81 18.61 55.38
CA ASP A 10 16.20 18.04 54.08
C ASP A 10 15.90 18.98 52.90
N GLY A 11 14.84 19.80 52.99
CA GLY A 11 14.48 20.75 51.93
C GLY A 11 15.38 22.00 51.82
N CYS A 12 15.73 22.65 52.94
CA CYS A 12 16.48 23.91 52.93
C CYS A 12 17.86 23.86 53.60
N GLY A 13 18.25 22.72 54.18
CA GLY A 13 19.53 22.52 54.85
C GLY A 13 19.71 23.27 56.18
N ARG A 14 18.71 24.03 56.64
CA ARG A 14 18.79 24.79 57.91
C ARG A 14 18.76 23.84 59.11
N SER A 15 19.62 24.10 60.10
CA SER A 15 19.66 23.34 61.36
C SER A 15 18.62 23.86 62.36
N LEU A 16 17.62 23.04 62.67
CA LEU A 16 16.50 23.38 63.55
C LEU A 16 16.43 22.38 64.71
N PRO A 17 15.82 22.76 65.85
CA PRO A 17 15.59 21.81 66.93
C PRO A 17 14.66 20.69 66.45
N VAL A 18 14.88 19.47 66.93
CA VAL A 18 14.17 18.27 66.44
C VAL A 18 12.65 18.39 66.61
N GLU A 19 12.18 19.14 67.61
CA GLU A 19 10.76 19.40 67.86
C GLU A 19 10.08 20.32 66.84
N GLU A 20 10.84 21.10 66.06
CA GLU A 20 10.34 21.96 64.98
C GLU A 20 10.35 21.28 63.61
N LEU A 21 10.94 20.08 63.51
CA LEU A 21 11.01 19.31 62.28
C LEU A 21 9.83 18.34 62.17
N VAL A 22 9.26 18.26 60.98
CA VAL A 22 8.11 17.41 60.67
C VAL A 22 8.51 16.40 59.60
N ALA A 23 8.15 15.14 59.81
CA ALA A 23 8.31 14.11 58.78
C ALA A 23 7.20 14.25 57.74
N VAL A 24 7.59 14.33 56.46
CA VAL A 24 6.69 14.39 55.31
C VAL A 24 6.90 13.12 54.49
N SER A 25 5.80 12.50 54.07
CA SER A 25 5.83 11.36 53.15
C SER A 25 5.86 11.86 51.72
N LEU A 26 6.85 11.40 50.95
CA LEU A 26 7.02 11.67 49.53
C LEU A 26 6.41 10.53 48.69
N PRO A 27 6.12 10.76 47.40
CA PRO A 27 5.72 9.69 46.49
C PRO A 27 6.80 8.61 46.37
N GLY A 28 6.40 7.33 46.38
CA GLY A 28 7.31 6.18 46.32
C GLY A 28 7.83 5.67 47.67
N ASP A 29 7.07 5.88 48.76
CA ASP A 29 7.40 5.42 50.13
C ASP A 29 8.67 6.04 50.74
N GLU A 30 9.12 7.19 50.23
CA GLU A 30 10.26 7.92 50.78
C GLU A 30 9.81 8.93 51.85
N HIS A 31 10.62 9.16 52.89
CA HIS A 31 10.29 10.10 53.98
C HIS A 31 11.39 11.15 54.12
N ALA A 32 10.99 12.42 54.17
CA ALA A 32 11.88 13.56 54.39
C ALA A 32 11.53 14.29 55.70
N VAL A 33 12.54 14.88 56.35
CA VAL A 33 12.39 15.65 57.59
C VAL A 33 12.52 17.14 57.26
N CYS A 34 11.39 17.85 57.29
CA CYS A 34 11.28 19.23 56.81
C CYS A 34 10.91 20.22 57.92
N CYS A 35 11.30 21.48 57.74
CA CYS A 35 10.80 22.59 58.56
C CYS A 35 9.35 22.96 58.17
N PRO A 36 8.62 23.74 58.98
CA PRO A 36 7.23 24.11 58.68
C PRO A 36 7.07 24.80 57.32
N ASP A 37 7.97 25.71 56.95
CA ASP A 37 7.93 26.35 55.62
C ASP A 37 8.13 25.34 54.48
N CYS A 38 9.11 24.43 54.61
CA CYS A 38 9.40 23.43 53.59
C CYS A 38 8.33 22.34 53.52
N ARG A 39 7.60 22.10 54.62
CA ARG A 39 6.47 21.19 54.66
C ARG A 39 5.35 21.69 53.75
N GLU A 40 4.96 22.97 53.84
CA GLU A 40 3.90 23.54 52.98
C GLU A 40 4.28 23.41 51.50
N HIS A 41 5.56 23.60 51.18
CA HIS A 41 6.06 23.37 49.81
C HIS A 41 6.03 21.89 49.41
N ALA A 42 6.44 20.98 50.30
CA ALA A 42 6.42 19.56 50.00
C ALA A 42 4.97 19.05 49.82
N GLU A 43 4.03 19.45 50.67
CA GLU A 43 2.60 19.13 50.58
C GLU A 43 1.99 19.67 49.26
N SER A 44 2.33 20.90 48.85
CA SER A 44 1.86 21.45 47.56
C SER A 44 2.31 20.67 46.33
N VAL A 45 3.49 20.02 46.38
CA VAL A 45 4.00 19.21 45.26
C VAL A 45 3.29 17.86 45.17
N VAL A 46 2.75 17.34 46.28
CA VAL A 46 1.97 16.09 46.29
C VAL A 46 0.52 16.32 45.84
N ASP A 47 -0.05 17.50 46.11
CA ASP A 47 -1.40 17.87 45.69
C ASP A 47 -1.50 18.25 44.19
N ASP A 48 -0.38 18.62 43.54
CA ASP A 48 -0.29 18.83 42.08
C ASP A 48 -0.03 17.52 41.30
N GLU A 49 0.03 16.36 41.96
CA GLU A 49 0.25 15.05 41.33
C GLU A 49 -1.04 14.25 41.16
N PRO A 50 -1.61 14.30 39.95
CA PRO A 50 -1.93 13.07 39.26
C PRO A 50 -1.32 13.06 37.85
N THR A 51 -0.02 13.38 37.68
CA THR A 51 0.54 13.56 36.32
C THR A 51 1.94 12.96 36.09
N ALA A 52 2.37 11.98 36.86
CA ALA A 52 3.44 11.07 36.43
C ALA A 52 2.99 10.05 35.34
N VAL A 53 1.68 9.84 35.15
CA VAL A 53 1.13 9.06 34.03
C VAL A 53 0.81 9.94 32.80
N ALA A 54 0.65 11.25 32.98
CA ALA A 54 0.28 12.20 31.91
C ALA A 54 1.46 12.70 31.06
N ARG A 55 2.62 12.03 31.10
CA ARG A 55 3.80 12.39 30.28
C ARG A 55 4.23 11.31 29.31
N GLN A 56 3.58 10.14 29.32
CA GLN A 56 3.85 9.18 28.26
C GLN A 56 3.20 9.74 27.00
N ARG A 57 4.03 10.28 26.11
CA ARG A 57 3.59 10.71 24.80
C ARG A 57 3.84 9.53 23.86
N GLY A 58 2.78 9.04 23.24
CA GLY A 58 2.86 8.02 22.20
C GLY A 58 2.70 8.68 20.83
N GLU A 59 3.09 7.96 19.79
CA GLU A 59 2.81 8.35 18.41
C GLU A 59 1.52 7.67 17.98
N CYS A 60 0.56 8.44 17.46
CA CYS A 60 -0.66 7.88 16.91
C CYS A 60 -0.31 6.95 15.74
N GLU A 61 -0.73 5.69 15.76
CA GLU A 61 -0.44 4.73 14.67
C GLU A 61 -1.14 5.09 13.35
N GLY A 62 -2.14 5.98 13.39
CA GLY A 62 -2.85 6.46 12.20
C GLY A 62 -2.23 7.68 11.52
N CYS A 63 -1.65 8.62 12.27
CA CYS A 63 -1.15 9.90 11.72
C CYS A 63 0.27 10.27 12.14
N GLY A 64 0.94 9.44 12.96
CA GLY A 64 2.30 9.68 13.45
C GLY A 64 2.44 10.86 14.43
N THR A 65 1.35 11.56 14.77
CA THR A 65 1.44 12.72 15.65
C THR A 65 1.63 12.30 17.11
N THR A 66 2.63 12.87 17.77
CA THR A 66 2.91 12.62 19.19
C THR A 66 1.89 13.31 20.11
N ARG A 67 1.06 12.53 20.79
CA ARG A 67 0.01 13.01 21.71
C ARG A 67 0.09 12.30 23.08
N PRO A 68 -0.55 12.85 24.14
CA PRO A 68 -0.65 12.15 25.42
C PRO A 68 -1.34 10.79 25.23
N VAL A 69 -0.83 9.75 25.89
CA VAL A 69 -1.39 8.39 25.71
C VAL A 69 -2.84 8.25 26.18
N ASP A 70 -3.30 9.13 27.08
CA ASP A 70 -4.69 9.21 27.52
C ASP A 70 -5.66 9.73 26.44
N GLU A 71 -5.15 10.34 25.36
CA GLU A 71 -5.94 10.73 24.19
C GLU A 71 -6.04 9.61 23.13
N PHE A 72 -5.35 8.47 23.33
CA PHE A 72 -5.44 7.35 22.40
C PHE A 72 -6.56 6.39 22.80
N GLU A 73 -7.34 5.99 21.80
CA GLU A 73 -8.30 4.91 21.93
C GLU A 73 -7.86 3.71 21.10
N THR A 74 -8.05 2.51 21.64
CA THR A 74 -7.73 1.27 20.94
C THR A 74 -8.87 0.87 20.00
N VAL A 75 -8.58 0.84 18.70
CA VAL A 75 -9.53 0.47 17.65
C VAL A 75 -9.10 -0.86 17.03
N ASN A 76 -10.06 -1.73 16.71
CA ASN A 76 -9.79 -2.96 15.98
C ASN A 76 -9.76 -2.68 14.49
N VAL A 77 -8.64 -2.98 13.85
CA VAL A 77 -8.49 -3.03 12.40
C VAL A 77 -8.94 -4.41 11.91
N THR A 78 -9.34 -4.48 10.64
CA THR A 78 -9.62 -5.74 9.94
C THR A 78 -8.50 -6.76 10.21
N ASP A 79 -8.88 -8.01 10.50
CA ASP A 79 -8.01 -9.13 10.94
C ASP A 79 -7.67 -9.22 12.44
N GLY A 80 -8.35 -8.45 13.30
CA GLY A 80 -8.26 -8.61 14.76
C GLY A 80 -7.03 -7.96 15.39
N GLU A 81 -6.30 -7.17 14.60
CA GLU A 81 -5.18 -6.35 15.07
C GLU A 81 -5.73 -5.07 15.71
N THR A 82 -5.25 -4.74 16.90
CA THR A 82 -5.68 -3.55 17.64
C THR A 82 -4.63 -2.47 17.56
N VAL A 83 -5.03 -1.27 17.13
CA VAL A 83 -4.16 -0.09 17.02
C VAL A 83 -4.61 1.01 17.98
N ALA A 84 -3.66 1.78 18.53
CA ALA A 84 -3.91 2.94 19.38
C ALA A 84 -3.89 4.22 18.53
N VAL A 85 -5.05 4.86 18.39
CA VAL A 85 -5.25 6.03 17.51
C VAL A 85 -5.88 7.20 18.25
N CYS A 86 -5.60 8.42 17.81
CA CYS A 86 -6.22 9.63 18.36
C CYS A 86 -7.68 9.77 17.91
N GLU A 87 -8.45 10.65 18.57
CA GLU A 87 -9.87 10.91 18.28
C GLU A 87 -10.14 11.20 16.78
N ASP A 88 -9.31 12.02 16.15
CA ASP A 88 -9.41 12.34 14.72
C ASP A 88 -9.22 11.08 13.83
N CYS A 89 -8.28 10.21 14.19
CA CYS A 89 -7.95 9.00 13.45
C CYS A 89 -8.95 7.87 13.73
N ARG A 90 -9.65 7.89 14.86
CA ARG A 90 -10.73 6.95 15.16
C ARG A 90 -11.85 7.07 14.13
N GLU A 91 -12.32 8.27 13.86
CA GLU A 91 -13.38 8.48 12.86
C GLU A 91 -12.92 8.01 11.47
N HIS A 92 -11.64 8.21 11.15
CA HIS A 92 -11.06 7.73 9.91
C HIS A 92 -11.00 6.20 9.85
N ALA A 93 -10.51 5.54 10.91
CA ALA A 93 -10.45 4.08 11.02
C ALA A 93 -11.84 3.44 10.96
N GLU A 94 -12.82 3.97 11.68
CA GLU A 94 -14.22 3.51 11.61
C GLU A 94 -14.82 3.73 10.21
N SER A 95 -14.48 4.82 9.53
CA SER A 95 -14.92 5.07 8.16
C SER A 95 -14.29 4.10 7.16
N MET A 96 -13.02 3.73 7.35
CA MET A 96 -12.33 2.74 6.52
C MET A 96 -12.90 1.34 6.74
N SER A 97 -13.15 0.93 7.99
CA SER A 97 -13.79 -0.36 8.29
C SER A 97 -15.20 -0.47 7.67
N ARG A 98 -15.93 0.64 7.56
CA ARG A 98 -17.22 0.68 6.84
C ARG A 98 -17.05 0.58 5.32
N ARG A 99 -15.95 1.05 4.75
CA ARG A 99 -15.65 0.97 3.31
C ARG A 99 -15.05 -0.38 2.91
N THR A 100 -14.14 -0.95 3.70
CA THR A 100 -13.53 -2.26 3.44
C THR A 100 -14.52 -3.41 3.59
N SER A 101 -15.60 -3.22 4.36
CA SER A 101 -16.74 -4.15 4.39
C SER A 101 -17.54 -4.21 3.08
N VAL A 102 -17.41 -3.22 2.20
CA VAL A 102 -18.15 -3.14 0.92
C VAL A 102 -17.27 -3.48 -0.28
N ASP A 103 -15.94 -3.31 -0.19
CA ASP A 103 -15.02 -3.58 -1.31
C ASP A 103 -14.06 -4.77 -1.09
N GLY A 104 -13.93 -5.28 0.14
CA GLY A 104 -12.90 -6.27 0.50
C GLY A 104 -13.17 -7.71 0.07
N HIS A 105 -14.30 -8.00 -0.57
CA HIS A 105 -14.71 -9.38 -0.83
C HIS A 105 -15.15 -9.57 -2.28
N ARG A 106 -14.50 -8.96 -3.27
CA ARG A 106 -14.87 -9.19 -4.68
C ARG A 106 -14.07 -10.33 -5.31
N GLY A 107 -14.71 -11.48 -5.48
CA GLY A 107 -14.17 -12.63 -6.22
C GLY A 107 -14.59 -12.62 -7.69
N SER A 108 -13.80 -13.24 -8.56
CA SER A 108 -14.11 -13.36 -9.98
C SER A 108 -14.98 -14.60 -10.22
N CYS A 109 -16.11 -14.43 -10.89
CA CYS A 109 -16.96 -15.54 -11.31
C CYS A 109 -16.20 -16.42 -12.31
N SER A 110 -16.12 -17.71 -12.04
CA SER A 110 -15.41 -18.67 -12.91
C SER A 110 -16.12 -18.89 -14.25
N GLY A 111 -17.41 -18.54 -14.35
CA GLY A 111 -18.21 -18.65 -15.58
C GLY A 111 -18.11 -17.44 -16.51
N CYS A 112 -18.41 -16.24 -16.01
CA CYS A 112 -18.44 -15.01 -16.83
C CYS A 112 -17.20 -14.11 -16.66
N GLY A 113 -16.33 -14.36 -15.69
CA GLY A 113 -15.13 -13.57 -15.44
C GLY A 113 -15.35 -12.22 -14.75
N GLU A 114 -16.61 -11.79 -14.56
CA GLU A 114 -16.94 -10.56 -13.85
C GLU A 114 -16.69 -10.67 -12.33
N ARG A 115 -16.46 -9.53 -11.69
CA ARG A 115 -16.16 -9.46 -10.25
C ARG A 115 -17.45 -9.25 -9.46
N PHE A 116 -17.74 -10.15 -8.54
CA PHE A 116 -18.90 -10.11 -7.65
C PHE A 116 -18.46 -10.16 -6.20
N ASP A 117 -19.31 -9.64 -5.31
CA ASP A 117 -19.15 -9.85 -3.87
C ASP A 117 -19.21 -11.35 -3.54
N VAL A 118 -18.28 -11.85 -2.72
CA VAL A 118 -18.15 -13.29 -2.43
C VAL A 118 -19.38 -13.85 -1.73
N ASN A 119 -20.15 -12.98 -1.07
CA ASN A 119 -21.43 -13.35 -0.46
C ASN A 119 -22.54 -13.61 -1.50
N ASP A 120 -22.42 -13.02 -2.70
CA ASP A 120 -23.33 -13.25 -3.83
C ASP A 120 -22.81 -14.37 -4.77
N MET A 121 -21.63 -14.91 -4.49
CA MET A 121 -21.09 -16.05 -5.21
C MET A 121 -21.57 -17.36 -4.60
N THR A 122 -21.93 -18.29 -5.47
CA THR A 122 -22.33 -19.64 -5.11
C THR A 122 -21.25 -20.63 -5.51
N ALA A 123 -20.86 -21.51 -4.58
CA ALA A 123 -20.00 -22.64 -4.89
C ALA A 123 -20.76 -23.71 -5.68
N VAL A 124 -20.18 -24.17 -6.78
CA VAL A 124 -20.72 -25.21 -7.65
C VAL A 124 -19.69 -26.31 -7.82
N GLU A 125 -20.06 -27.54 -7.53
CA GLU A 125 -19.22 -28.72 -7.79
C GLU A 125 -19.46 -29.21 -9.22
N LEU A 126 -18.38 -29.33 -9.99
CA LEU A 126 -18.37 -29.92 -11.33
C LEU A 126 -18.30 -31.44 -11.24
N ASP A 127 -18.61 -32.13 -12.34
CA ASP A 127 -18.63 -33.60 -12.40
C ASP A 127 -17.27 -34.25 -12.11
N ASP A 128 -16.17 -33.51 -12.34
CA ASP A 128 -14.79 -33.93 -12.01
C ASP A 128 -14.44 -33.76 -10.51
N GLY A 129 -15.39 -33.32 -9.68
CA GLY A 129 -15.21 -33.05 -8.26
C GLY A 129 -14.55 -31.70 -7.94
N THR A 130 -14.33 -30.85 -8.94
CA THR A 130 -13.76 -29.51 -8.76
C THR A 130 -14.86 -28.53 -8.32
N THR A 131 -14.64 -27.82 -7.21
CA THR A 131 -15.54 -26.74 -6.77
C THR A 131 -15.12 -25.41 -7.36
N VAL A 132 -16.03 -24.72 -8.04
CA VAL A 132 -15.84 -23.38 -8.60
C VAL A 132 -16.80 -22.37 -7.98
N ALA A 133 -16.38 -21.10 -7.86
CA ALA A 133 -17.23 -20.01 -7.41
C ALA A 133 -17.83 -19.27 -8.62
N CYS A 134 -19.16 -19.21 -8.69
CA CYS A 134 -19.90 -18.61 -9.79
C CYS A 134 -20.96 -17.64 -9.28
N CYS A 135 -21.33 -16.63 -10.07
CA CYS A 135 -22.54 -15.84 -9.82
C CYS A 135 -23.81 -16.71 -9.94
N GLU A 136 -24.93 -16.24 -9.42
CA GLU A 136 -26.19 -17.01 -9.38
C GLU A 136 -26.63 -17.50 -10.78
N GLU A 137 -26.53 -16.66 -11.81
CA GLU A 137 -26.85 -17.03 -13.20
C GLU A 137 -25.92 -18.14 -13.71
N CYS A 138 -24.60 -17.97 -13.60
CA CYS A 138 -23.65 -19.00 -14.03
C CYS A 138 -23.80 -20.29 -13.23
N ALA A 139 -24.12 -20.21 -11.94
CA ALA A 139 -24.38 -21.37 -11.11
C ALA A 139 -25.66 -22.11 -11.54
N SER A 140 -26.71 -21.38 -11.91
CA SER A 140 -27.93 -21.98 -12.47
C SER A 140 -27.66 -22.70 -13.79
N TYR A 141 -26.83 -22.10 -14.66
CA TYR A 141 -26.44 -22.67 -15.94
C TYR A 141 -25.58 -23.94 -15.78
N ALA A 142 -24.56 -23.88 -14.91
CA ALA A 142 -23.70 -25.03 -14.62
C ALA A 142 -24.49 -26.20 -14.02
N ARG A 143 -25.43 -25.93 -13.12
CA ARG A 143 -26.33 -26.96 -12.55
C ARG A 143 -27.30 -27.53 -13.58
N ALA A 144 -27.75 -26.74 -14.56
CA ALA A 144 -28.60 -27.22 -15.64
C ALA A 144 -27.82 -28.14 -16.59
N ALA A 145 -26.58 -27.78 -16.94
CA ALA A 145 -25.69 -28.60 -17.77
C ALA A 145 -25.34 -29.95 -17.10
N ALA A 146 -25.10 -29.97 -15.79
CA ALA A 146 -24.84 -31.21 -15.05
C ALA A 146 -26.07 -32.15 -14.95
N ARG A 147 -27.28 -31.67 -15.22
CA ARG A 147 -28.48 -32.52 -15.26
C ARG A 147 -28.63 -33.21 -16.60
N THR A 148 -28.37 -32.51 -17.70
CA THR A 148 -28.50 -33.09 -19.05
C THR A 148 -27.51 -34.24 -19.27
N THR A 149 -26.28 -34.13 -18.76
CA THR A 149 -25.26 -35.20 -18.88
C THR A 149 -25.62 -36.48 -18.12
N ARG A 150 -26.41 -36.39 -17.04
CA ARG A 150 -26.90 -37.58 -16.31
C ARG A 150 -28.06 -38.28 -17.00
N ASP A 151 -28.94 -37.54 -17.68
CA ASP A 151 -30.08 -38.13 -18.40
C ASP A 151 -29.65 -38.80 -19.71
N ASP A 152 -28.61 -38.30 -20.39
CA ASP A 152 -28.04 -38.95 -21.59
C ASP A 152 -27.26 -40.24 -21.29
N ALA A 153 -26.77 -40.42 -20.05
CA ALA A 153 -26.11 -41.66 -19.62
C ALA A 153 -27.09 -42.80 -19.29
N ALA A 154 -28.41 -42.56 -19.34
CA ALA A 154 -29.44 -43.56 -19.03
C ALA A 154 -30.02 -44.27 -20.28
N PHE A 155 -29.50 -44.01 -21.48
CA PHE A 155 -30.02 -44.56 -22.75
C PHE A 155 -29.11 -45.62 -23.41
N ASP A 156 -28.33 -46.37 -22.63
CA ASP A 156 -27.54 -47.52 -23.13
C ASP A 156 -27.83 -48.79 -22.32
N ASP A 157 -29.10 -49.23 -22.27
CA ASP A 157 -29.48 -50.63 -21.95
C ASP A 157 -30.91 -50.94 -22.43
N VAL A 158 -31.15 -50.95 -23.75
CA VAL A 158 -32.20 -51.81 -24.34
C VAL A 158 -31.71 -52.31 -25.70
N THR A 159 -31.00 -53.44 -25.69
CA THR A 159 -30.89 -54.31 -26.86
C THR A 159 -32.06 -55.28 -26.92
N ASP A 160 -32.77 -55.25 -28.05
CA ASP A 160 -33.07 -56.40 -28.92
C ASP A 160 -34.55 -56.78 -29.16
N ALA A 161 -34.83 -56.97 -30.47
CA ALA A 161 -35.89 -57.77 -31.11
C ALA A 161 -37.34 -57.24 -31.08
N THR A 162 -38.13 -57.10 -32.15
CA THR A 162 -38.14 -57.69 -33.51
C THR A 162 -39.20 -56.96 -34.38
N GLY A 163 -39.04 -56.98 -35.71
CA GLY A 163 -40.16 -57.26 -36.63
C GLY A 163 -40.92 -56.10 -37.31
N ALA A 164 -40.47 -55.78 -38.52
CA ALA A 164 -41.23 -55.64 -39.78
C ALA A 164 -42.40 -54.63 -39.96
N ASP A 165 -42.29 -53.95 -41.13
CA ASP A 165 -43.32 -53.56 -42.09
C ASP A 165 -43.90 -52.12 -42.15
N ALA A 166 -43.74 -51.56 -43.36
CA ALA A 166 -44.52 -50.57 -44.10
C ALA A 166 -44.54 -49.06 -43.69
N GLY A 167 -44.09 -48.19 -44.61
CA GLY A 167 -44.33 -46.72 -44.62
C GLY A 167 -45.73 -46.34 -45.14
N PRO A 168 -45.99 -45.13 -45.73
CA PRO A 168 -45.18 -43.90 -45.87
C PRO A 168 -45.95 -42.58 -45.51
N ALA A 169 -45.29 -41.42 -45.78
CA ALA A 169 -45.82 -40.08 -46.15
C ALA A 169 -46.01 -38.95 -45.12
N GLY A 170 -45.65 -37.73 -45.55
CA GLY A 170 -46.01 -36.40 -45.00
C GLY A 170 -44.80 -35.55 -44.57
N ASP A 171 -44.14 -34.76 -45.44
CA ASP A 171 -44.48 -33.42 -46.01
C ASP A 171 -44.23 -32.20 -45.08
N GLY A 172 -43.41 -31.25 -45.57
CA GLY A 172 -43.27 -29.85 -45.08
C GLY A 172 -41.82 -29.48 -44.69
N ALA A 173 -40.94 -28.89 -45.52
CA ALA A 173 -40.97 -27.66 -46.34
C ALA A 173 -40.77 -26.33 -45.55
N GLY A 174 -39.70 -25.60 -45.90
CA GLY A 174 -39.42 -24.17 -45.61
C GLY A 174 -38.15 -23.95 -44.77
N ASP A 175 -36.96 -23.66 -45.29
CA ASP A 175 -36.45 -22.64 -46.24
C ASP A 175 -36.22 -21.24 -45.64
N GLY A 176 -34.98 -20.74 -45.78
CA GLY A 176 -34.55 -19.34 -45.71
C GLY A 176 -34.01 -18.87 -44.34
N GLY A 177 -32.79 -18.36 -44.18
CA GLY A 177 -31.84 -17.92 -45.18
C GLY A 177 -30.48 -17.52 -44.57
N SER A 178 -29.55 -17.37 -45.50
CA SER A 178 -28.15 -16.92 -45.49
C SER A 178 -27.81 -15.68 -44.67
N VAL A 179 -26.58 -15.63 -44.14
CA VAL A 179 -25.53 -14.61 -44.38
C VAL A 179 -24.19 -15.19 -43.87
N ASP A 180 -23.26 -15.48 -44.76
CA ASP A 180 -22.10 -14.66 -45.18
C ASP A 180 -20.80 -15.13 -44.51
N GLU A 181 -19.95 -15.60 -45.41
CA GLU A 181 -18.50 -15.77 -45.38
C GLU A 181 -17.75 -14.86 -44.39
N VAL A 182 -16.93 -15.46 -43.54
CA VAL A 182 -15.62 -14.91 -43.19
C VAL A 182 -14.57 -16.00 -43.32
N ASP A 183 -13.73 -15.79 -44.32
CA ASP A 183 -12.41 -16.40 -44.49
C ASP A 183 -11.48 -16.11 -43.31
N ASP A 184 -10.44 -16.95 -43.25
CA ASP A 184 -9.07 -16.60 -42.88
C ASP A 184 -8.74 -16.46 -41.37
N HIS A 185 -8.15 -17.50 -40.79
CA HIS A 185 -6.68 -17.62 -40.76
C HIS A 185 -6.24 -18.84 -39.91
N GLY A 186 -5.35 -19.64 -40.51
CA GLY A 186 -4.15 -20.09 -39.80
C GLY A 186 -4.26 -21.32 -38.91
N SER A 187 -4.25 -22.49 -39.53
CA SER A 187 -3.71 -23.72 -38.94
C SER A 187 -2.27 -23.51 -38.48
N VAL A 188 -1.99 -23.83 -37.22
CA VAL A 188 -0.68 -24.35 -36.81
C VAL A 188 -0.95 -25.58 -35.93
N ASP A 189 -0.90 -26.73 -36.59
CA ASP A 189 -0.81 -28.04 -35.96
C ASP A 189 0.61 -28.28 -35.42
N ASP A 190 0.66 -29.12 -34.37
CA ASP A 190 1.75 -30.01 -33.95
C ASP A 190 3.06 -29.38 -33.42
N ALA A 191 3.81 -29.97 -32.49
CA ALA A 191 3.65 -30.99 -31.46
C ALA A 191 5.01 -31.04 -30.72
N GLU A 192 5.06 -31.76 -29.59
CA GLU A 192 6.21 -32.50 -29.03
C GLU A 192 6.92 -31.97 -27.76
N GLY A 193 6.85 -32.81 -26.70
CA GLY A 193 7.71 -32.90 -25.50
C GLY A 193 7.10 -32.25 -24.25
N ASP A 194 6.43 -32.92 -23.30
CA ASP A 194 6.65 -34.23 -22.64
C ASP A 194 8.11 -34.49 -22.24
N GLU A 195 8.51 -33.99 -21.06
CA GLU A 195 9.49 -34.64 -20.20
C GLU A 195 9.09 -34.43 -18.72
N CYS A 196 8.42 -35.42 -18.18
CA CYS A 196 8.26 -35.67 -16.76
C CYS A 196 9.59 -36.18 -16.18
N ALA A 197 10.11 -35.49 -15.17
CA ALA A 197 11.18 -35.99 -14.32
C ALA A 197 10.65 -36.13 -12.88
N GLU A 198 10.24 -37.35 -12.55
CA GLU A 198 10.15 -37.83 -11.19
C GLU A 198 11.57 -38.00 -10.64
N ASP A 199 11.87 -37.47 -9.44
CA ASP A 199 12.92 -38.08 -8.62
C ASP A 199 12.51 -38.11 -7.13
N ASP A 200 12.15 -39.34 -6.78
CA ASP A 200 11.90 -39.93 -5.48
C ASP A 200 13.23 -39.97 -4.68
N ARG A 201 13.30 -39.36 -3.48
CA ARG A 201 13.71 -40.05 -2.22
C ARG A 201 14.22 -39.15 -1.08
N SER A 202 13.43 -39.22 0.00
CA SER A 202 13.81 -39.71 1.34
C SER A 202 14.99 -39.10 2.11
N LYS A 203 14.60 -38.61 3.31
CA LYS A 203 15.35 -38.56 4.59
C LYS A 203 16.43 -37.47 4.60
N HIS A 204 16.47 -36.56 5.58
CA HIS A 204 16.87 -36.78 6.96
C HIS A 204 16.17 -35.79 7.91
N GLY A 205 15.84 -36.24 9.13
CA GLY A 205 15.54 -35.35 10.24
C GLY A 205 16.79 -34.94 11.01
N HIS A 206 16.82 -33.70 11.49
CA HIS A 206 17.47 -33.17 12.72
C HIS A 206 17.05 -31.69 12.80
N ALA A 207 16.23 -31.29 13.79
CA ALA A 207 16.66 -30.76 15.08
C ALA A 207 17.33 -29.38 14.99
N ALA A 208 16.57 -28.37 15.42
CA ALA A 208 16.94 -27.09 16.04
C ALA A 208 18.32 -26.48 15.73
N ALA A 209 18.31 -25.35 15.02
CA ALA A 209 19.16 -24.21 15.33
C ALA A 209 18.44 -22.93 14.86
N VAL A 210 18.38 -21.97 15.77
CA VAL A 210 18.04 -20.57 15.52
C VAL A 210 19.26 -19.93 14.86
N ASP A 211 19.14 -19.51 13.61
CA ASP A 211 20.14 -18.65 12.99
C ASP A 211 19.44 -17.50 12.26
N ALA A 212 20.03 -16.33 12.48
CA ALA A 212 19.64 -15.05 11.97
C ALA A 212 20.35 -14.82 10.63
N ASP A 213 19.57 -14.54 9.58
CA ASP A 213 20.05 -14.03 8.29
C ASP A 213 19.25 -12.75 8.01
N ASP A 214 19.73 -11.56 8.41
CA ASP A 214 20.52 -10.60 7.60
C ASP A 214 20.23 -10.69 6.09
N ASP A 215 18.99 -10.35 5.72
CA ASP A 215 18.59 -10.09 4.33
C ASP A 215 19.20 -8.76 3.86
N ARG A 216 20.52 -8.77 3.64
CA ARG A 216 21.20 -7.76 2.81
C ARG A 216 20.97 -8.10 1.35
N SER A 217 19.78 -7.77 0.87
CA SER A 217 19.54 -7.57 -0.56
C SER A 217 20.41 -6.41 -1.04
N ASN A 218 21.57 -6.77 -1.60
CA ASN A 218 22.45 -5.87 -2.33
C ASN A 218 21.82 -5.61 -3.69
N ASP A 219 20.84 -4.71 -3.72
CA ASP A 219 20.37 -4.09 -4.95
C ASP A 219 21.55 -3.39 -5.62
N VAL A 220 22.01 -3.99 -6.72
CA VAL A 220 22.96 -3.36 -7.63
C VAL A 220 22.24 -2.19 -8.29
N VAL A 221 22.28 -1.04 -7.62
CA VAL A 221 21.97 0.25 -8.21
C VAL A 221 22.92 0.46 -9.38
N THR A 222 22.38 0.39 -10.59
CA THR A 222 23.10 0.84 -11.78
C THR A 222 23.45 2.31 -11.62
N ALA A 223 24.68 2.68 -11.98
CA ALA A 223 25.25 4.02 -11.82
C ALA A 223 24.58 5.14 -12.66
N ALA A 224 23.33 4.95 -13.11
CA ALA A 224 22.51 5.95 -13.79
C ALA A 224 21.51 6.64 -12.84
N ASP A 225 21.24 6.09 -11.65
CA ASP A 225 20.22 6.61 -10.71
C ASP A 225 20.82 7.28 -9.46
N ALA A 226 22.14 7.38 -9.36
CA ALA A 226 22.82 7.94 -8.18
C ALA A 226 22.85 9.48 -8.14
N GLU A 227 22.46 10.16 -9.22
CA GLU A 227 22.39 11.63 -9.29
C GLU A 227 20.95 12.17 -9.22
N GLU A 228 19.96 11.33 -8.88
CA GLU A 228 18.53 11.67 -8.95
C GLU A 228 17.93 12.25 -7.65
N THR A 229 18.73 12.76 -6.71
CA THR A 229 18.24 13.33 -5.45
C THR A 229 18.70 14.76 -5.24
N ALA A 230 18.05 15.69 -5.95
CA ALA A 230 18.01 17.06 -5.49
C ALA A 230 17.19 17.10 -4.19
N LEU A 231 17.84 17.52 -3.11
CA LEU A 231 17.19 17.76 -1.83
C LEU A 231 16.19 18.89 -2.01
N ALA A 232 14.94 18.65 -1.62
CA ALA A 232 13.93 19.69 -1.59
C ALA A 232 14.29 20.72 -0.53
N GLU A 233 14.07 22.01 -0.82
CA GLU A 233 14.28 23.09 0.16
C GLU A 233 13.32 22.99 1.35
N THR A 234 12.21 22.28 1.17
CA THR A 234 11.21 21.96 2.19
C THR A 234 10.75 20.51 2.03
N PRO A 235 10.59 19.74 3.13
CA PRO A 235 10.02 18.40 3.06
C PRO A 235 8.63 18.44 2.41
N SER A 236 8.41 17.58 1.42
CA SER A 236 7.13 17.46 0.70
C SER A 236 6.46 16.14 1.03
N ILE A 237 5.13 16.10 1.02
CA ILE A 237 4.36 14.88 1.28
C ILE A 237 4.05 14.20 -0.06
N CYS A 238 4.34 12.91 -0.18
CA CYS A 238 3.94 12.12 -1.34
C CYS A 238 2.43 11.86 -1.34
N ASP A 239 1.74 12.10 -2.46
CA ASP A 239 0.28 11.91 -2.57
C ASP A 239 -0.18 10.45 -2.45
N GLN A 240 0.72 9.49 -2.69
CA GLN A 240 0.37 8.06 -2.70
C GLN A 240 0.64 7.34 -1.39
N CYS A 241 1.78 7.61 -0.75
CA CYS A 241 2.12 6.98 0.52
C CYS A 241 1.87 7.89 1.73
N GLY A 242 1.70 9.20 1.53
CA GLY A 242 1.52 10.16 2.63
C GLY A 242 2.79 10.43 3.43
N ASP A 243 3.93 9.88 3.02
CA ASP A 243 5.20 10.08 3.72
C ASP A 243 5.82 11.44 3.37
N TRP A 244 6.46 12.03 4.38
CA TRP A 244 7.32 13.18 4.22
C TRP A 244 8.64 12.75 3.59
N VAL A 245 9.01 13.42 2.50
CA VAL A 245 10.26 13.16 1.81
C VAL A 245 11.06 14.45 1.65
N ASP A 246 12.37 14.35 1.90
CA ASP A 246 13.32 15.46 1.73
C ASP A 246 13.83 15.59 0.29
N VAL A 247 13.22 14.87 -0.65
CA VAL A 247 13.61 14.84 -2.07
C VAL A 247 12.52 15.49 -2.90
N GLU A 248 12.90 16.17 -3.98
CA GLU A 248 11.92 16.79 -4.88
C GLU A 248 10.95 15.73 -5.42
N LEU A 249 9.63 15.91 -5.26
CA LEU A 249 8.66 14.93 -5.75
C LEU A 249 8.60 14.91 -7.28
N PHE A 250 8.19 13.78 -7.84
CA PHE A 250 7.90 13.66 -9.26
C PHE A 250 6.46 14.09 -9.52
N GLU A 251 6.25 15.04 -10.40
CA GLU A 251 4.93 15.30 -10.95
C GLU A 251 4.60 14.23 -12.00
N VAL A 252 3.59 13.42 -11.69
CA VAL A 252 3.17 12.28 -12.50
C VAL A 252 1.77 12.54 -13.03
N VAL A 253 1.61 12.40 -14.34
CA VAL A 253 0.30 12.41 -14.99
C VAL A 253 -0.23 10.99 -15.01
N THR A 254 -1.28 10.72 -14.25
CA THR A 254 -1.89 9.41 -14.17
C THR A 254 -2.79 9.12 -15.37
N ALA A 255 -3.17 7.84 -15.56
CA ALA A 255 -4.08 7.41 -16.61
C ALA A 255 -5.47 8.08 -16.54
N ALA A 256 -5.82 8.61 -15.36
CA ALA A 256 -7.04 9.36 -15.12
C ALA A 256 -6.92 10.87 -15.40
N ASP A 257 -5.87 11.31 -16.11
CA ASP A 257 -5.62 12.71 -16.46
C ASP A 257 -5.40 13.64 -15.25
N ARG A 258 -4.96 13.09 -14.11
CA ARG A 258 -4.64 13.88 -12.90
C ARG A 258 -3.13 14.05 -12.76
N VAL A 259 -2.72 15.22 -12.28
CA VAL A 259 -1.34 15.50 -11.88
C VAL A 259 -1.24 15.23 -10.39
N GLU A 260 -0.35 14.32 -10.02
CA GLU A 260 -0.10 13.93 -8.63
C GLU A 260 1.42 13.92 -8.37
N GLU A 261 1.84 14.16 -7.13
CA GLU A 261 3.25 14.28 -6.73
C GLU A 261 3.72 13.00 -6.01
N PHE A 262 4.59 12.22 -6.66
CA PHE A 262 5.05 10.92 -6.17
C PHE A 262 6.51 10.95 -5.75
N CYS A 263 6.83 10.28 -4.64
CA CYS A 263 8.22 10.01 -4.28
C CYS A 263 8.85 9.01 -5.27
N PRO A 264 10.20 8.92 -5.36
CA PRO A 264 10.88 7.98 -6.27
C PRO A 264 10.35 6.54 -6.24
N PRO A 265 10.16 5.88 -5.06
CA PRO A 265 9.65 4.51 -5.04
C PRO A 265 8.19 4.40 -5.51
N CYS A 266 7.35 5.40 -5.20
CA CYS A 266 5.96 5.43 -5.67
C CYS A 266 5.87 5.69 -7.18
N LYS A 267 6.74 6.54 -7.74
CA LYS A 267 6.88 6.73 -9.20
C LYS A 267 7.14 5.39 -9.89
N ASP A 268 8.13 4.64 -9.41
CA ASP A 268 8.55 3.39 -10.07
C ASP A 268 7.50 2.29 -9.92
N ARG A 269 6.80 2.25 -8.78
CA ARG A 269 5.66 1.35 -8.58
C ARG A 269 4.51 1.71 -9.51
N ALA A 270 4.13 2.98 -9.59
CA ALA A 270 3.04 3.44 -10.45
C ALA A 270 3.35 3.20 -11.94
N ARG A 271 4.61 3.38 -12.37
CA ARG A 271 5.07 3.05 -13.73
C ARG A 271 4.92 1.57 -14.04
N ARG A 272 5.38 0.70 -13.12
CA ARG A 272 5.23 -0.76 -13.28
C ARG A 272 3.79 -1.21 -13.34
N ASN A 273 2.90 -0.54 -12.61
CA ASN A 273 1.47 -0.83 -12.59
C ASN A 273 0.70 -0.25 -13.79
N GLY A 274 1.36 0.47 -14.71
CA GLY A 274 0.71 1.10 -15.87
C GLY A 274 -0.22 2.27 -15.52
N VAL A 275 -0.12 2.80 -14.29
CA VAL A 275 -0.94 3.93 -13.81
C VAL A 275 -0.40 5.25 -14.36
N VAL A 276 0.89 5.30 -14.69
CA VAL A 276 1.57 6.50 -15.18
C VAL A 276 1.46 6.61 -16.69
N ARG A 277 0.87 7.71 -17.15
CA ARG A 277 0.87 8.08 -18.57
C ARG A 277 2.12 8.86 -18.93
N GLU A 278 2.49 9.84 -18.10
CA GLU A 278 3.65 10.69 -18.33
C GLU A 278 4.29 11.08 -16.99
N VAL A 279 5.62 11.18 -16.96
CA VAL A 279 6.35 11.76 -15.82
C VAL A 279 6.92 13.07 -16.29
N ARG A 280 6.54 14.16 -15.62
CA ARG A 280 7.09 15.48 -15.89
C ARG A 280 8.52 15.56 -15.35
N MET A 281 9.32 16.38 -16.03
CA MET A 281 10.68 16.66 -15.61
C MET A 281 10.69 17.43 -14.30
N ARG A 282 11.66 17.12 -13.43
CA ARG A 282 11.89 17.86 -12.18
C ARG A 282 12.47 19.25 -12.45
N ARG A 283 12.25 20.22 -11.56
CA ARG A 283 12.85 21.55 -11.65
C ARG A 283 14.37 21.46 -11.55
N SER A 284 14.89 20.69 -10.60
CA SER A 284 16.32 20.41 -10.47
C SER A 284 16.94 19.80 -11.73
N GLU A 285 16.27 18.81 -12.34
CA GLU A 285 16.70 18.24 -13.63
C GLU A 285 16.65 19.29 -14.74
N ALA A 286 15.61 20.13 -14.78
CA ALA A 286 15.49 21.19 -15.77
C ALA A 286 16.63 22.22 -15.68
N TYR A 287 17.03 22.60 -14.47
CA TYR A 287 18.21 23.43 -14.23
C TYR A 287 19.50 22.76 -14.73
N ALA A 288 19.67 21.47 -14.47
CA ALA A 288 20.82 20.69 -14.95
C ALA A 288 20.86 20.58 -16.48
N VAL A 289 19.71 20.37 -17.13
CA VAL A 289 19.61 20.30 -18.60
C VAL A 289 19.98 21.62 -19.27
N LEU A 290 19.61 22.74 -18.65
CA LEU A 290 19.93 24.08 -19.15
C LEU A 290 21.31 24.59 -18.70
N ASP A 291 22.01 23.85 -17.84
CA ASP A 291 23.29 24.24 -17.22
C ASP A 291 23.18 25.59 -16.49
N VAL A 292 22.10 25.76 -15.71
CA VAL A 292 21.79 26.99 -14.95
C VAL A 292 21.73 26.69 -13.47
N ASP A 293 22.38 27.51 -12.65
CA ASP A 293 22.26 27.41 -11.19
C ASP A 293 20.80 27.60 -10.72
N PRO A 294 20.34 26.82 -9.72
CA PRO A 294 19.03 27.04 -9.12
C PRO A 294 18.93 28.43 -8.48
N GLY A 295 17.77 29.08 -8.65
CA GLY A 295 17.52 30.43 -8.12
C GLY A 295 17.98 31.60 -9.00
N ARG A 296 18.45 31.32 -10.23
CA ARG A 296 18.74 32.38 -11.22
C ARG A 296 17.47 33.01 -11.78
N ALA A 297 17.55 34.29 -12.10
CA ALA A 297 16.43 35.03 -12.67
C ALA A 297 16.00 34.46 -14.05
N GLU A 298 14.71 34.54 -14.37
CA GLU A 298 14.11 34.03 -15.61
C GLU A 298 14.83 34.52 -16.88
N ALA A 299 15.31 35.76 -16.88
CA ALA A 299 16.07 36.31 -18.01
C ALA A 299 17.35 35.51 -18.32
N VAL A 300 18.02 34.96 -17.29
CA VAL A 300 19.20 34.09 -17.42
C VAL A 300 18.79 32.72 -17.94
N VAL A 301 17.70 32.16 -17.42
CA VAL A 301 17.13 30.88 -17.89
C VAL A 301 16.79 30.95 -19.38
N ARG A 302 16.18 32.06 -19.82
CA ARG A 302 15.85 32.27 -21.24
C ARG A 302 17.08 32.41 -22.14
N ASP A 303 18.12 33.08 -21.67
CA ASP A 303 19.38 33.20 -22.42
C ASP A 303 20.09 31.84 -22.56
N ALA A 304 20.14 31.07 -21.46
CA ALA A 304 20.67 29.71 -21.46
C ALA A 304 19.89 28.79 -22.40
N TYR A 305 18.55 28.86 -22.38
CA TYR A 305 17.69 28.13 -23.32
C TYR A 305 18.00 28.46 -24.79
N LEU A 306 18.13 29.74 -25.14
CA LEU A 306 18.45 30.16 -26.51
C LEU A 306 19.85 29.71 -26.94
N SER A 307 20.81 29.71 -26.02
CA SER A 307 22.16 29.20 -26.26
C SER A 307 22.14 27.69 -26.48
N ARG A 308 21.44 26.95 -25.63
CA ARG A 308 21.33 25.49 -25.72
C ARG A 308 20.60 25.03 -26.97
N ILE A 309 19.51 25.71 -27.36
CA ILE A 309 18.81 25.44 -28.62
C ILE A 309 19.74 25.56 -29.81
N LYS A 310 20.59 26.60 -29.86
CA LYS A 310 21.50 26.81 -30.99
C LYS A 310 22.54 25.69 -31.10
N GLU A 311 22.87 25.04 -29.99
CA GLU A 311 23.80 23.91 -29.92
C GLU A 311 23.13 22.60 -30.35
N VAL A 312 21.96 22.29 -29.77
CA VAL A 312 21.28 21.00 -29.98
C VAL A 312 20.36 20.96 -31.21
N HIS A 313 20.23 22.07 -31.95
CA HIS A 313 19.34 22.17 -33.10
C HIS A 313 19.65 21.06 -34.12
N PRO A 314 18.65 20.31 -34.62
CA PRO A 314 18.87 19.19 -35.54
C PRO A 314 19.50 19.57 -36.89
N ASP A 315 19.59 20.87 -37.20
CA ASP A 315 20.32 21.37 -38.38
C ASP A 315 21.84 21.50 -38.14
N ARG A 316 22.33 21.19 -36.92
CA ARG A 316 23.75 21.07 -36.61
C ARG A 316 24.23 19.63 -36.80
N GLU A 317 25.54 19.47 -37.05
CA GLU A 317 26.21 18.17 -37.16
C GLU A 317 26.00 17.27 -35.93
N ASP A 318 26.03 17.87 -34.72
CA ASP A 318 25.84 17.15 -33.44
C ASP A 318 24.42 17.32 -32.86
N GLY A 319 23.49 17.91 -33.63
CA GLY A 319 22.14 18.22 -33.19
C GLY A 319 21.21 17.01 -33.23
N SER A 320 20.31 16.91 -32.25
CA SER A 320 19.26 15.88 -32.23
C SER A 320 17.91 16.48 -31.90
N ARG A 321 16.86 15.99 -32.57
CA ARG A 321 15.47 16.33 -32.26
C ARG A 321 15.10 15.97 -30.81
N GLU A 322 15.69 14.91 -30.27
CA GLU A 322 15.45 14.49 -28.89
C GLU A 322 16.11 15.43 -27.89
N ALA A 323 17.35 15.85 -28.17
CA ALA A 323 18.06 16.84 -27.37
C ALA A 323 17.33 18.19 -27.38
N PHE A 324 16.85 18.61 -28.55
CA PHE A 324 16.01 19.81 -28.71
C PHE A 324 14.73 19.73 -27.86
N ARG A 325 13.98 18.62 -27.95
CA ARG A 325 12.77 18.42 -27.12
C ARG A 325 13.07 18.39 -25.63
N ARG A 326 14.22 17.83 -25.23
CA ARG A 326 14.63 17.80 -23.81
C ARG A 326 14.87 19.20 -23.27
N VAL A 327 15.57 20.04 -24.03
CA VAL A 327 15.82 21.45 -23.69
C VAL A 327 14.52 22.26 -23.66
N GLN A 328 13.60 22.00 -24.59
CA GLN A 328 12.28 22.64 -24.60
C GLN A 328 11.46 22.30 -23.35
N ARG A 329 11.37 21.01 -23.00
CA ARG A 329 10.66 20.57 -21.78
C ARG A 329 11.29 21.15 -20.51
N ALA A 330 12.61 21.24 -20.46
CA ALA A 330 13.30 21.87 -19.33
C ALA A 330 12.94 23.35 -19.19
N TYR A 331 12.93 24.11 -20.29
CA TYR A 331 12.53 25.52 -20.26
C TYR A 331 11.07 25.69 -19.84
N GLU A 332 10.14 24.93 -20.45
CA GLU A 332 8.72 24.95 -20.10
C GLU A 332 8.53 24.69 -18.60
N ARG A 333 9.24 23.70 -18.03
CA ARG A 333 9.17 23.36 -16.61
C ARG A 333 9.59 24.48 -15.66
N LEU A 334 10.54 25.33 -16.06
CA LEU A 334 11.01 26.45 -15.25
C LEU A 334 10.15 27.71 -15.41
N THR A 335 9.29 27.77 -16.43
CA THR A 335 8.41 28.90 -16.71
C THR A 335 6.94 28.68 -16.36
N ASP A 336 6.55 27.44 -16.04
CA ASP A 336 5.22 27.04 -15.52
C ASP A 336 5.13 27.21 -13.99
#